data_AF-A0A9P0B1D3-F1
#
_entry.id   AF-A0A9P0B1D3-F1
#
_cell.length_a   1.000
_cell.length_b   1.000
_cell.length_c   1.000
_cell.angle_alpha   90.00
_cell.angle_beta   90.00
_cell.angle_gamma   90.00
#
_symmetry.space_group_name_H-M   'P 1'
#
loop_
_entity.id
_entity.type
_entity.pdbx_description
1 polymer ?
#
loop_
_entity_poly.entity_id
_entity_poly.type
_entity_poly.pdbx_seq_one_letter_code
_entity_poly.pdbx_strand_id
1 'polypeptide(L)'
;MFLKSFVPYFLGVTLVMCFDSWMWISTVGWDWFQYYIARDIKYAQMCIMMYLMFTLGRVIQSRFNALNRMLKKVVHSIVQNENETNGSGTYLSTKPDLKTLSKSYNDLCELVDLYNFLFGVIIVCVALSTIAILLNNAVLAINYSFNKDDMDGIGFGLNLLALCLVWAIICLVYSSLNTTQITRGQNQRCFALNLIHSKILLSTECEVARNYLQKLAYADSRQCYQDLYVEKMKNVPEVVMDYFKKNWEPIRNE
;
A
#
# COMPACT_ATOMS: atom_id res chain seq x y z
N MET A 1 3.47 19.48 0.08
CA MET A 1 3.98 18.19 -0.44
C MET A 1 3.13 17.68 -1.60
N PHE A 2 1.80 17.66 -1.47
CA PHE A 2 0.83 17.31 -2.52
C PHE A 2 1.12 18.00 -3.87
N LEU A 3 1.15 19.34 -3.89
CA LEU A 3 1.35 20.12 -5.13
C LEU A 3 2.65 19.76 -5.88
N LYS A 4 3.75 19.48 -5.15
CA LYS A 4 5.05 19.17 -5.74
C LYS A 4 5.07 17.83 -6.48
N SER A 5 4.24 16.86 -6.08
CA SER A 5 4.10 15.58 -6.78
C SER A 5 2.97 15.58 -7.81
N PHE A 6 1.97 16.46 -7.64
CA PHE A 6 0.82 16.55 -8.56
C PHE A 6 1.19 17.13 -9.91
N VAL A 7 1.90 18.27 -9.92
CA VAL A 7 2.24 19.01 -11.15
C VAL A 7 3.00 18.15 -12.17
N PRO A 8 4.13 17.48 -11.85
CA PRO A 8 4.86 16.68 -12.83
C PRO A 8 4.04 15.47 -13.32
N TYR A 9 3.20 14.90 -12.45
CA TYR A 9 2.31 13.81 -12.85
C TYR A 9 1.29 14.28 -13.88
N PHE A 10 0.57 15.35 -13.57
CA PHE A 10 -0.47 15.88 -14.43
C PHE A 10 0.11 16.38 -15.76
N LEU A 11 1.30 16.98 -15.73
CA LEU A 11 2.01 17.41 -16.94
C LEU A 11 2.39 16.20 -17.81
N GLY A 12 2.88 15.11 -17.22
CA GLY A 12 3.15 13.86 -17.95
C GLY A 12 1.90 13.26 -18.60
N VAL A 13 0.79 13.19 -17.85
CA VAL A 13 -0.51 12.71 -18.38
C VAL A 13 -0.99 13.61 -19.52
N THR A 14 -0.93 14.93 -19.33
CA THR A 14 -1.35 15.91 -20.36
C THR A 14 -0.53 15.76 -21.63
N LEU A 15 0.80 15.59 -21.52
CA LEU A 15 1.66 15.37 -22.69
C LEU A 15 1.28 14.09 -23.46
N VAL A 16 1.01 12.99 -22.76
CA VAL A 16 0.57 11.73 -23.38
C VAL A 16 -0.78 11.91 -24.08
N MET A 17 -1.71 12.63 -23.46
CA MET A 17 -3.01 12.93 -24.07
C MET A 17 -2.87 13.82 -25.30
N CYS A 18 -2.06 14.88 -25.23
CA CYS A 18 -1.80 15.74 -26.39
C CYS A 18 -1.15 14.95 -27.53
N PHE A 19 -0.24 14.03 -27.24
CA PHE A 19 0.37 13.16 -28.24
C PHE A 19 -0.64 12.19 -28.86
N ASP A 20 -1.49 11.56 -28.05
CA ASP A 20 -2.58 10.70 -28.55
C ASP A 20 -3.54 11.50 -29.44
N SER A 21 -4.02 12.65 -28.98
CA SER A 21 -4.90 13.52 -29.77
C SER A 21 -4.24 13.97 -31.08
N TRP A 22 -2.97 14.39 -31.04
CA TRP A 22 -2.23 14.76 -32.26
C TRP A 22 -2.13 13.59 -33.24
N MET A 23 -1.81 12.39 -32.77
CA MET A 23 -1.69 11.19 -33.60
C MET A 23 -3.03 10.83 -34.27
N TRP A 24 -4.14 10.84 -33.52
CA TRP A 24 -5.47 10.57 -34.08
C TRP A 24 -5.93 11.65 -35.06
N ILE A 25 -5.76 12.94 -34.73
CA ILE A 25 -6.14 14.05 -35.61
C ILE A 25 -5.32 14.00 -36.91
N SER A 26 -4.02 13.75 -36.81
CA SER A 26 -3.14 13.70 -37.99
C SER A 26 -3.44 12.53 -38.93
N THR A 27 -4.00 11.44 -38.41
CA THR A 27 -4.22 10.21 -39.19
C THR A 27 -5.64 10.11 -39.72
N VAL A 28 -6.64 10.34 -38.86
CA VAL A 28 -8.06 10.09 -39.19
C VAL A 28 -8.84 11.40 -39.42
N GLY A 29 -8.22 12.54 -39.12
CA GLY A 29 -8.87 13.85 -39.19
C GLY A 29 -9.73 14.18 -37.98
N TRP A 30 -10.14 15.45 -37.90
CA TRP A 30 -10.92 15.98 -36.78
C TRP A 30 -12.32 15.37 -36.67
N ASP A 31 -12.97 15.11 -37.82
CA ASP A 31 -14.35 14.63 -37.89
C ASP A 31 -14.54 13.27 -37.23
N TRP A 32 -13.52 12.42 -37.25
CA TRP A 32 -13.51 11.14 -36.54
C TRP A 32 -12.99 11.28 -35.11
N PHE A 33 -11.99 12.16 -34.89
CA PHE A 33 -11.40 12.38 -33.57
C PHE A 33 -12.42 12.84 -32.52
N GLN A 34 -13.44 13.62 -32.89
CA GLN A 34 -14.46 14.09 -31.92
C GLN A 34 -15.15 12.94 -31.15
N TYR A 35 -15.30 11.76 -31.76
CA TYR A 35 -15.87 10.58 -31.10
C TYR A 35 -14.90 9.95 -30.08
N TYR A 36 -13.60 10.24 -30.19
CA TYR A 36 -12.55 9.78 -29.28
C TYR A 36 -12.31 10.73 -28.10
N ILE A 37 -12.83 11.97 -28.10
CA ILE A 37 -12.65 12.91 -26.98
C ILE A 37 -13.17 12.33 -25.65
N ALA A 38 -14.31 11.63 -25.69
CA ALA A 38 -14.87 11.00 -24.48
C ALA A 38 -13.93 9.94 -23.88
N ARG A 39 -13.17 9.23 -24.73
CA ARG A 39 -12.15 8.26 -24.30
C ARG A 39 -11.03 8.98 -23.56
N ASP A 40 -10.54 10.08 -24.11
CA ASP A 40 -9.45 10.85 -23.51
C ASP A 40 -9.88 11.46 -22.16
N ILE A 41 -11.09 12.01 -22.07
CA ILE A 41 -11.66 12.49 -20.79
C ILE A 41 -11.71 11.36 -19.75
N LYS A 42 -12.15 10.16 -20.16
CA LYS A 42 -12.17 8.98 -19.27
C LYS A 42 -10.76 8.60 -18.80
N TYR A 43 -9.75 8.70 -19.66
CA TYR A 43 -8.36 8.47 -19.27
C TYR A 43 -7.85 9.52 -18.26
N ALA A 44 -8.12 10.80 -18.50
CA ALA A 44 -7.79 11.85 -17.53
C ALA A 44 -8.45 11.58 -16.16
N GLN A 45 -9.72 11.20 -16.14
CA GLN A 45 -10.44 10.85 -14.92
C GLN A 45 -9.78 9.66 -14.19
N MET A 46 -9.41 8.60 -14.91
CA MET A 46 -8.71 7.45 -14.33
C MET A 46 -7.36 7.86 -13.73
N CYS A 47 -6.59 8.70 -14.42
CA CYS A 47 -5.33 9.23 -13.92
C CYS A 47 -5.52 10.03 -12.62
N ILE A 48 -6.53 10.91 -12.58
CA ILE A 48 -6.86 11.67 -11.35
C ILE A 48 -7.21 10.72 -10.20
N MET A 49 -8.03 9.69 -10.44
CA MET A 49 -8.40 8.71 -9.42
C MET A 49 -7.18 7.93 -8.90
N MET A 50 -6.29 7.46 -9.78
CA MET A 50 -5.05 6.80 -9.37
C MET A 50 -4.16 7.70 -8.51
N TYR A 51 -4.09 8.99 -8.84
CA TYR A 51 -3.32 9.95 -8.06
C TYR A 51 -3.92 10.21 -6.66
N LEU A 52 -5.25 10.30 -6.57
CA LEU A 52 -5.95 10.42 -5.29
C LEU A 52 -5.70 9.20 -4.40
N MET A 53 -5.80 8.00 -4.98
CA MET A 53 -5.45 6.74 -4.31
C MET A 53 -4.03 6.77 -3.74
N PHE A 54 -3.06 7.10 -4.59
CA PHE A 54 -1.66 7.18 -4.19
C PHE A 54 -1.42 8.20 -3.07
N THR A 55 -2.07 9.36 -3.15
CA THR A 55 -1.97 10.38 -2.12
C THR A 55 -2.52 9.88 -0.79
N LEU A 56 -3.68 9.25 -0.80
CA LEU A 56 -4.30 8.74 0.41
C LEU A 56 -3.47 7.60 1.03
N GLY A 57 -2.92 6.71 0.20
CA GLY A 57 -1.98 5.67 0.64
C GLY A 57 -0.75 6.26 1.35
N ARG A 58 -0.19 7.37 0.83
CA ARG A 58 0.90 8.10 1.49
C ARG A 58 0.51 8.72 2.83
N VAL A 59 -0.71 9.24 2.95
CA VAL A 59 -1.22 9.79 4.22
C VAL A 59 -1.31 8.68 5.26
N ILE A 60 -1.88 7.53 4.90
CA ILE A 60 -1.97 6.34 5.76
C ILE A 60 -0.57 5.92 6.23
N GLN A 61 0.38 5.78 5.31
CA GLN A 61 1.77 5.43 5.64
C GLN A 61 2.43 6.45 6.57
N SER A 62 2.22 7.76 6.33
CA SER A 62 2.74 8.82 7.20
C SER A 62 2.19 8.70 8.63
N ARG A 63 0.91 8.36 8.77
CA ARG A 63 0.27 8.12 10.07
C ARG A 63 0.84 6.87 10.76
N PHE A 64 1.08 5.77 10.03
CA PHE A 64 1.80 4.60 10.56
C PHE A 64 3.21 4.96 11.06
N ASN A 65 3.97 5.72 10.27
CA ASN A 65 5.30 6.18 10.67
C ASN A 65 5.27 7.10 11.90
N ALA A 66 4.24 7.92 12.05
CA ALA A 66 4.05 8.74 13.24
C ALA A 66 3.74 7.86 14.46
N LEU A 67 2.82 6.89 14.32
CA LEU A 67 2.46 5.94 15.37
C LEU A 67 3.66 5.11 15.82
N ASN A 68 4.44 4.56 14.88
CA ASN A 68 5.67 3.81 15.16
C ASN A 68 6.70 4.65 15.92
N ARG A 69 6.82 5.94 15.61
CA ARG A 69 7.69 6.86 16.37
C ARG A 69 7.19 7.10 17.79
N MET A 70 5.88 7.27 17.98
CA MET A 70 5.30 7.40 19.33
C MET A 70 5.53 6.12 20.14
N LEU A 71 5.28 4.96 19.54
CA LEU A 71 5.50 3.66 20.15
C LEU A 71 6.96 3.45 20.54
N LYS A 72 7.92 3.81 19.67
CA LYS A 72 9.35 3.74 19.97
C LYS A 72 9.74 4.61 21.17
N LYS A 73 9.16 5.82 21.29
CA LYS A 73 9.39 6.71 22.44
C LYS A 73 8.84 6.11 23.73
N VAL A 74 7.61 5.60 23.72
CA VAL A 74 6.98 4.93 24.87
C VAL A 74 7.80 3.71 25.30
N VAL A 75 8.29 2.92 24.35
CA VAL A 75 9.14 1.77 24.65
C VAL A 75 10.45 2.19 25.31
N HIS A 76 11.10 3.23 24.79
CA HIS A 76 12.35 3.75 25.33
C HIS A 76 12.19 4.30 26.75
N SER A 77 11.10 5.05 27.02
CA SER A 77 10.83 5.59 28.36
C SER A 77 10.56 4.48 29.39
N ILE A 78 9.89 3.40 28.99
CA ILE A 78 9.67 2.25 29.88
C ILE A 78 11.00 1.56 30.23
N VAL A 79 11.87 1.33 29.24
CA VAL A 79 13.16 0.66 29.45
C VAL A 79 14.12 1.51 30.29
N GLN A 80 14.14 2.84 30.09
CA GLN A 80 14.96 3.73 30.91
C GLN A 80 14.50 3.77 32.36
N ASN A 81 13.17 3.81 32.59
CA ASN A 81 12.62 3.79 33.94
C ASN A 81 12.96 2.49 34.68
N GLU A 82 12.93 1.31 34.02
CA GLU A 82 13.31 0.03 34.63
C GLU A 82 14.78 0.02 35.11
N ASN A 83 15.70 0.64 34.35
CA ASN A 83 17.12 0.70 34.71
C ASN A 83 17.43 1.67 35.86
N GLU A 84 16.66 2.75 36.01
CA GLU A 84 16.85 3.75 37.07
C GLU A 84 16.22 3.31 38.41
N THR A 85 15.21 2.45 38.39
CA THR A 85 14.58 1.89 39.61
C THR A 85 15.51 1.06 40.51
N ASN A 86 16.68 0.65 40.02
CA ASN A 86 17.68 -0.06 40.82
C ASN A 86 18.59 0.88 41.64
N GLY A 87 18.46 2.21 41.53
CA GLY A 87 19.44 3.16 42.07
C GLY A 87 18.97 4.20 43.10
N SER A 88 17.74 4.72 43.07
CA SER A 88 17.31 5.80 43.98
C SER A 88 15.80 6.04 43.90
N GLY A 89 15.13 5.99 45.06
CA GLY A 89 13.68 6.00 45.19
C GLY A 89 13.00 7.36 45.04
N THR A 90 12.95 7.90 43.83
CA THR A 90 12.02 9.02 43.52
C THR A 90 11.28 8.78 42.21
N TYR A 91 10.12 8.13 42.31
CA TYR A 91 9.25 7.77 41.19
C TYR A 91 8.50 8.98 40.63
N LEU A 92 9.07 9.70 39.68
CA LEU A 92 8.29 10.58 38.78
C LEU A 92 7.71 9.72 37.65
N SER A 93 6.66 8.98 38.01
CA SER A 93 5.88 8.12 37.11
C SER A 93 5.11 8.99 36.11
N THR A 94 5.77 9.40 35.03
CA THR A 94 5.08 9.91 33.86
C THR A 94 4.45 8.70 33.18
N LYS A 95 3.21 8.35 33.58
CA LYS A 95 2.47 7.23 32.96
C LYS A 95 2.45 7.46 31.45
N PRO A 96 2.99 6.54 30.63
CA PRO A 96 2.89 6.66 29.19
C PRO A 96 1.39 6.69 28.81
N ASP A 97 1.00 7.65 27.98
CA ASP A 97 -0.39 7.83 27.56
C ASP A 97 -0.79 6.77 26.52
N LEU A 98 -0.93 5.54 27.01
CA LEU A 98 -1.36 4.36 26.26
C LEU A 98 -2.75 4.55 25.65
N LYS A 99 -3.59 5.39 26.27
CA LYS A 99 -4.94 5.68 25.78
C LYS A 99 -4.90 6.46 24.47
N THR A 100 -4.04 7.48 24.38
CA THR A 100 -3.83 8.24 23.14
C THR A 100 -3.20 7.39 22.04
N LEU A 101 -2.29 6.48 22.40
CA LEU A 101 -1.70 5.53 21.45
C LEU A 101 -2.73 4.54 20.89
N SER A 102 -3.54 3.92 21.76
CA SER A 102 -4.59 2.98 21.38
C SER A 102 -5.65 3.65 20.50
N LYS A 103 -6.08 4.86 20.86
CA LYS A 103 -7.01 5.64 20.02
C LYS A 103 -6.41 5.93 18.64
N SER A 104 -5.17 6.40 18.58
CA SER A 104 -4.49 6.68 17.31
C SER A 104 -4.31 5.43 16.43
N TYR A 105 -4.15 4.26 17.05
CA TYR A 105 -4.08 2.99 16.35
C TYR A 105 -5.45 2.59 15.78
N ASN A 106 -6.53 2.70 16.56
CA ASN A 106 -7.89 2.38 16.10
C ASN A 106 -8.33 3.32 14.97
N ASP A 107 -8.13 4.63 15.11
CA ASP A 107 -8.44 5.62 14.07
C ASP A 107 -7.69 5.31 12.76
N LEU A 108 -6.47 4.78 12.86
CA LEU A 108 -5.66 4.38 11.71
C LEU A 108 -6.16 3.07 11.08
N CYS A 109 -6.68 2.14 11.87
CA CYS A 109 -7.29 0.93 11.34
C CYS A 109 -8.57 1.22 10.57
N GLU A 110 -9.46 2.04 11.13
CA GLU A 110 -10.67 2.50 10.44
C GLU A 110 -10.34 3.21 9.13
N LEU A 111 -9.30 4.05 9.11
CA LEU A 111 -8.86 4.74 7.90
C LEU A 111 -8.40 3.78 6.79
N VAL A 112 -7.71 2.70 7.15
CA VAL A 112 -7.27 1.70 6.17
C VAL A 112 -8.44 0.84 5.70
N ASP A 113 -9.38 0.51 6.57
CA ASP A 113 -10.57 -0.26 6.18
C ASP A 113 -11.44 0.57 5.23
N LEU A 114 -11.59 1.87 5.51
CA LEU A 114 -12.23 2.82 4.59
C LEU A 114 -11.45 2.93 3.26
N TYR A 115 -10.12 2.95 3.30
CA TYR A 115 -9.30 2.95 2.09
C TYR A 115 -9.54 1.68 1.25
N ASN A 116 -9.51 0.51 1.89
CA ASN A 116 -9.73 -0.76 1.21
C ASN A 116 -11.16 -0.86 0.65
N PHE A 117 -12.16 -0.35 1.38
CA PHE A 117 -13.54 -0.30 0.91
C PHE A 117 -13.71 0.61 -0.31
N LEU A 118 -13.19 1.84 -0.24
CA LEU A 118 -13.31 2.82 -1.31
C LEU A 118 -12.52 2.40 -2.56
N PHE A 119 -11.31 1.87 -2.36
CA PHE A 119 -10.36 1.69 -3.45
C PHE A 119 -10.13 0.25 -3.86
N GLY A 120 -10.55 -0.76 -3.10
CA GLY A 120 -10.41 -2.16 -3.47
C GLY A 120 -11.09 -2.48 -4.81
N VAL A 121 -12.35 -2.07 -4.96
CA VAL A 121 -13.09 -2.24 -6.22
C VAL A 121 -12.50 -1.36 -7.32
N ILE A 122 -12.11 -0.12 -7.00
CA ILE A 122 -11.52 0.81 -7.98
C ILE A 122 -10.21 0.24 -8.55
N ILE A 123 -9.35 -0.37 -7.74
CA ILE A 123 -8.11 -1.02 -8.19
C ILE A 123 -8.42 -2.10 -9.23
N VAL A 124 -9.41 -2.96 -8.95
CA VAL A 124 -9.82 -4.03 -9.87
C VAL A 124 -10.38 -3.43 -11.16
N CYS A 125 -11.26 -2.44 -11.08
CA CYS A 125 -11.83 -1.77 -12.25
C CYS A 125 -10.75 -1.07 -13.11
N VAL A 126 -9.77 -0.42 -12.48
CA VAL A 126 -8.64 0.23 -13.18
C VAL A 126 -7.76 -0.82 -13.84
N ALA A 127 -7.47 -1.94 -13.18
CA ALA A 127 -6.70 -3.03 -13.76
C ALA A 127 -7.38 -3.63 -14.99
N LEU A 128 -8.68 -3.95 -14.89
CA LEU A 128 -9.47 -4.45 -16.02
C LEU A 128 -9.55 -3.44 -17.16
N SER A 129 -9.77 -2.16 -16.84
CA SER A 129 -9.79 -1.09 -17.85
C SER A 129 -8.44 -0.97 -18.57
N THR A 130 -7.33 -1.06 -17.83
CA THR A 130 -5.98 -1.02 -18.40
C THR A 130 -5.75 -2.19 -19.36
N ILE A 131 -6.14 -3.40 -18.97
CA ILE A 131 -6.04 -4.60 -19.83
C ILE A 131 -6.87 -4.40 -21.11
N ALA A 132 -8.11 -3.92 -20.98
CA ALA A 132 -8.97 -3.67 -22.13
C ALA A 132 -8.38 -2.62 -23.10
N ILE A 133 -7.78 -1.55 -22.58
CA ILE A 133 -7.11 -0.52 -23.39
C ILE A 133 -5.91 -1.11 -24.14
N LEU A 134 -5.06 -1.87 -23.45
CA LEU A 134 -3.91 -2.52 -24.06
C LEU A 134 -4.34 -3.49 -25.17
N LEU A 135 -5.38 -4.29 -24.91
CA LEU A 135 -5.92 -5.24 -25.88
C LEU A 135 -6.49 -4.50 -27.11
N ASN A 136 -7.28 -3.44 -26.87
CA ASN A 136 -7.87 -2.63 -27.93
C ASN A 136 -6.79 -2.00 -28.82
N ASN A 137 -5.76 -1.40 -28.22
CA ASN A 137 -4.71 -0.76 -28.98
C ASN A 137 -3.83 -1.78 -29.73
N ALA A 138 -3.61 -2.98 -29.17
CA ALA A 138 -2.93 -4.07 -29.87
C ALA A 138 -3.73 -4.55 -31.09
N VAL A 139 -5.06 -4.68 -30.97
CA VAL A 139 -5.95 -5.03 -32.08
C VAL A 139 -5.93 -3.96 -33.17
N LEU A 140 -5.98 -2.68 -32.79
CA LEU A 140 -5.86 -1.57 -33.74
C LEU A 140 -4.50 -1.61 -34.45
N ALA A 141 -3.40 -1.77 -33.70
CA ALA A 141 -2.06 -1.86 -34.29
C ALA A 141 -1.96 -2.99 -35.31
N ILE A 142 -2.53 -4.18 -35.02
CA ILE A 142 -2.59 -5.30 -35.95
C ILE A 142 -3.43 -4.91 -37.19
N ASN A 143 -4.67 -4.47 -37.00
CA ASN A 143 -5.58 -4.15 -38.11
C ASN A 143 -4.98 -3.11 -39.07
N TYR A 144 -4.36 -2.06 -38.55
CA TYR A 144 -3.75 -1.01 -39.38
C TYR A 144 -2.39 -1.39 -39.97
N SER A 145 -1.65 -2.32 -39.36
CA SER A 145 -0.41 -2.83 -39.95
C SER A 145 -0.66 -3.72 -41.18
N PHE A 146 -1.83 -4.38 -41.23
CA PHE A 146 -2.18 -5.30 -42.32
C PHE A 146 -3.10 -4.70 -43.40
N ASN A 147 -3.87 -3.65 -43.10
CA ASN A 147 -4.68 -2.93 -44.10
C ASN A 147 -3.85 -1.83 -44.79
N LYS A 148 -3.48 -2.06 -46.05
CA LYS A 148 -2.62 -1.15 -46.85
C LYS A 148 -3.37 -0.07 -47.63
N ASP A 149 -4.71 -0.07 -47.60
CA ASP A 149 -5.47 0.54 -48.70
C ASP A 149 -5.70 2.06 -48.58
N ASP A 150 -5.53 2.71 -47.43
CA ASP A 150 -5.84 4.17 -47.33
C ASP A 150 -5.00 4.99 -46.33
N MET A 151 -4.10 4.39 -45.56
CA MET A 151 -3.25 5.10 -44.59
C MET A 151 -1.82 4.59 -44.70
N ASP A 152 -0.84 5.41 -44.31
CA ASP A 152 0.57 4.99 -44.16
C ASP A 152 0.69 4.02 -42.96
N GLY A 153 0.13 2.82 -43.15
CA GLY A 153 -0.32 1.91 -42.10
C GLY A 153 0.80 1.38 -41.23
N ILE A 154 2.02 1.30 -41.78
CA ILE A 154 3.22 0.93 -41.03
C ILE A 154 3.62 2.04 -40.06
N GLY A 155 3.65 3.30 -40.52
CA GLY A 155 3.99 4.45 -39.67
C GLY A 155 2.97 4.64 -38.55
N PHE A 156 1.68 4.55 -38.88
CA PHE A 156 0.61 4.63 -37.90
C PHE A 156 0.63 3.45 -36.90
N GLY A 157 0.84 2.22 -37.39
CA GLY A 157 0.96 1.03 -36.56
C GLY A 157 2.13 1.12 -35.56
N LEU A 158 3.29 1.63 -35.99
CA LEU A 158 4.43 1.87 -35.11
C LEU A 158 4.13 2.94 -34.05
N ASN A 159 3.45 4.04 -34.42
CA ASN A 159 3.05 5.08 -33.47
C ASN A 159 2.04 4.54 -32.43
N LEU A 160 1.08 3.71 -32.84
CA LEU A 160 0.15 3.04 -31.94
C LEU A 160 0.88 2.09 -30.98
N LEU A 161 1.85 1.33 -31.48
CA LEU A 161 2.66 0.43 -30.66
C LEU A 161 3.51 1.20 -29.65
N ALA A 162 4.14 2.31 -30.07
CA ALA A 162 4.86 3.20 -29.17
C ALA A 162 3.94 3.78 -28.09
N LEU A 163 2.73 4.21 -28.46
CA LEU A 163 1.73 4.70 -27.52
C LEU A 163 1.30 3.59 -26.53
N CYS A 164 1.09 2.36 -26.98
CA CYS A 164 0.82 1.20 -26.11
C CYS A 164 1.93 1.00 -25.08
N LEU A 165 3.18 1.03 -25.52
CA LEU A 165 4.34 0.83 -24.64
C LEU A 165 4.44 1.94 -23.61
N VAL A 166 4.24 3.20 -24.01
CA VAL A 166 4.24 4.34 -23.08
C VAL A 166 3.14 4.18 -22.03
N TRP A 167 1.92 3.83 -22.44
CA TRP A 167 0.82 3.58 -21.50
C TRP A 167 1.11 2.40 -20.57
N ALA A 168 1.62 1.29 -21.09
CA ALA A 168 1.99 0.13 -20.29
C ALA A 168 3.06 0.48 -19.25
N ILE A 169 4.10 1.23 -19.64
CA ILE A 169 5.16 1.68 -18.73
C ILE A 169 4.59 2.57 -17.63
N ILE A 170 3.74 3.55 -17.98
CA ILE A 170 3.09 4.43 -17.01
C ILE A 170 2.25 3.59 -16.03
N CYS A 171 1.42 2.69 -16.52
CA CYS A 171 0.59 1.82 -15.69
C CYS A 171 1.44 0.91 -14.77
N LEU A 172 2.54 0.33 -15.25
CA LEU A 172 3.44 -0.51 -14.46
C LEU A 172 4.19 0.29 -13.38
N VAL A 173 4.70 1.47 -13.72
CA VAL A 173 5.36 2.36 -12.76
C VAL A 173 4.38 2.78 -11.67
N TYR A 174 3.16 3.16 -12.02
CA TYR A 174 2.16 3.56 -11.02
C TYR A 174 1.68 2.38 -10.17
N SER A 175 1.45 1.22 -10.78
CA SER A 175 1.04 0.02 -10.05
C SER A 175 2.13 -0.41 -9.06
N SER A 176 3.39 -0.46 -9.49
CA SER A 176 4.51 -0.82 -8.61
C SER A 176 4.72 0.20 -7.47
N LEU A 177 4.57 1.50 -7.75
CA LEU A 177 4.61 2.54 -6.72
C LEU A 177 3.45 2.40 -5.74
N ASN A 178 2.25 2.03 -6.17
CA ASN A 178 1.11 1.80 -5.26
C ASN A 178 1.32 0.54 -4.41
N THR A 179 1.69 -0.59 -5.01
CA THR A 179 1.87 -1.87 -4.31
C THR A 179 2.96 -1.77 -3.26
N THR A 180 4.11 -1.17 -3.59
CA THR A 180 5.21 -0.99 -2.62
C THR A 180 4.82 -0.16 -1.40
N GLN A 181 3.93 0.82 -1.54
CA GLN A 181 3.46 1.63 -0.40
C GLN A 181 2.49 0.85 0.47
N ILE A 182 1.57 0.10 -0.14
CA ILE A 182 0.60 -0.73 0.57
C ILE A 182 1.31 -1.85 1.34
N THR A 183 2.24 -2.56 0.71
CA THR A 183 3.02 -3.62 1.36
C THR A 183 3.85 -3.08 2.52
N ARG A 184 4.47 -1.90 2.36
CA ARG A 184 5.20 -1.24 3.47
C ARG A 184 4.27 -0.84 4.61
N GLY A 185 3.07 -0.35 4.31
CA GLY A 185 2.06 -0.04 5.33
C GLY A 185 1.58 -1.28 6.10
N GLN A 186 1.34 -2.40 5.40
CA GLN A 186 0.93 -3.65 6.04
C GLN A 186 2.04 -4.28 6.90
N ASN A 187 3.29 -4.27 6.43
CA ASN A 187 4.41 -4.76 7.25
C ASN A 187 4.57 -3.92 8.54
N GLN A 188 4.24 -2.62 8.48
CA GLN A 188 4.25 -1.75 9.67
C GLN A 188 3.06 -2.01 10.62
N ARG A 189 1.88 -2.41 10.11
CA ARG A 189 0.74 -2.86 10.94
C ARG A 189 1.14 -4.06 11.81
N CYS A 190 1.72 -5.10 11.22
CA CYS A 190 2.14 -6.30 11.94
C CYS A 190 3.14 -5.96 13.05
N PHE A 191 4.08 -5.04 12.80
CA PHE A 191 5.05 -4.62 13.80
C PHE A 191 4.41 -3.92 15.00
N ALA A 192 3.52 -2.94 14.76
CA ALA A 192 2.86 -2.20 15.84
C ALA A 192 1.96 -3.09 16.70
N LEU A 193 1.18 -3.98 16.06
CA LEU A 193 0.36 -4.99 16.74
C LEU A 193 1.22 -5.93 17.58
N ASN A 194 2.26 -6.53 17.00
CA ASN A 194 3.13 -7.46 17.73
C ASN A 194 3.80 -6.79 18.93
N LEU A 195 4.19 -5.52 18.82
CA LEU A 195 4.86 -4.80 19.91
C LEU A 195 3.89 -4.37 21.02
N ILE A 196 2.68 -3.92 20.67
CA ILE A 196 1.65 -3.56 21.65
C ILE A 196 1.13 -4.83 22.33
N HIS A 197 0.85 -5.88 21.57
CA HIS A 197 0.33 -7.13 22.10
C HIS A 197 1.36 -7.84 22.97
N SER A 198 2.63 -7.90 22.54
CA SER A 198 3.69 -8.42 23.41
C SER A 198 3.79 -7.61 24.70
N LYS A 199 3.82 -6.27 24.64
CA LYS A 199 3.97 -5.46 25.86
C LYS A 199 2.76 -5.45 26.80
N ILE A 200 1.53 -5.53 26.29
CA ILE A 200 0.31 -5.68 27.13
C ILE A 200 0.34 -7.02 27.86
N LEU A 201 0.65 -8.11 27.17
CA LEU A 201 0.89 -9.43 27.76
C LEU A 201 2.04 -9.45 28.78
N LEU A 202 2.97 -8.49 28.68
CA LEU A 202 4.18 -8.39 29.51
C LEU A 202 4.08 -7.45 30.71
N SER A 203 2.97 -6.73 30.83
CA SER A 203 2.64 -6.05 32.09
C SER A 203 2.20 -7.04 33.17
N THR A 204 2.04 -8.32 32.82
CA THR A 204 1.74 -9.45 33.69
C THR A 204 2.87 -10.51 33.63
N GLU A 205 3.90 -10.30 34.44
CA GLU A 205 4.71 -11.34 35.14
C GLU A 205 5.59 -12.36 34.39
N CYS A 206 5.85 -12.30 33.08
CA CYS A 206 6.75 -13.31 32.48
C CYS A 206 7.77 -12.77 31.47
N GLU A 207 8.98 -12.46 31.95
CA GLU A 207 10.16 -12.12 31.14
C GLU A 207 10.50 -13.21 30.09
N VAL A 208 10.17 -14.45 30.41
CA VAL A 208 10.26 -15.62 29.53
C VAL A 208 9.30 -15.48 28.33
N ALA A 209 8.04 -15.07 28.56
CA ALA A 209 7.09 -14.81 27.49
C ALA A 209 7.51 -13.61 26.61
N ARG A 210 8.25 -12.64 27.17
CA ARG A 210 8.80 -11.48 26.44
C ARG A 210 9.72 -11.92 25.34
N ASN A 211 10.70 -12.72 25.73
CA ASN A 211 11.77 -13.19 24.88
C ASN A 211 11.22 -14.12 23.78
N TYR A 212 10.18 -14.90 24.08
CA TYR A 212 9.51 -15.75 23.09
C TYR A 212 8.65 -14.98 22.10
N LEU A 213 7.85 -14.01 22.56
CA LEU A 213 7.03 -13.18 21.67
C LEU A 213 7.88 -12.33 20.75
N GLN A 214 9.01 -11.83 21.25
CA GLN A 214 9.96 -11.09 20.45
C GLN A 214 10.55 -11.99 19.36
N LYS A 215 10.98 -13.22 19.67
CA LYS A 215 11.48 -14.18 18.67
C LYS A 215 10.44 -14.60 17.63
N LEU A 216 9.19 -14.79 18.04
CA LEU A 216 8.07 -15.08 17.13
C LEU A 216 7.76 -13.89 16.21
N ALA A 217 7.80 -12.66 16.74
CA ALA A 217 7.53 -11.45 15.97
C ALA A 217 8.62 -11.12 14.93
N TYR A 218 9.84 -11.65 15.11
CA TYR A 218 10.98 -11.49 14.19
C TYR A 218 11.30 -12.76 13.41
N ALA A 219 10.37 -13.73 13.31
CA ALA A 219 10.60 -14.92 12.50
C ALA A 219 10.61 -14.55 11.01
N ASP A 220 11.74 -14.77 10.34
CA ASP A 220 11.96 -14.37 8.94
C ASP A 220 11.15 -15.18 7.92
N SER A 221 10.56 -16.30 8.34
CA SER A 221 9.76 -17.16 7.47
C SER A 221 8.60 -17.82 8.21
N ARG A 222 7.56 -18.19 7.45
CA ARG A 222 6.38 -18.90 7.97
C ARG A 222 6.75 -20.22 8.64
N GLN A 223 7.73 -20.93 8.07
CA GLN A 223 8.25 -22.18 8.61
C GLN A 223 8.96 -21.92 9.96
N CYS A 224 9.84 -20.92 9.99
CA CYS A 224 10.54 -20.49 11.20
C CYS A 224 9.55 -20.11 12.32
N TYR A 225 8.46 -19.41 11.98
CA TYR A 225 7.39 -19.09 12.92
C TYR A 225 6.70 -20.34 13.47
N GLN A 226 6.31 -21.30 12.61
CA GLN A 226 5.65 -22.52 13.06
C GLN A 226 6.54 -23.39 13.94
N ASP A 227 7.82 -23.50 13.60
CA ASP A 227 8.79 -24.27 14.37
C ASP A 227 9.01 -23.63 15.76
N LEU A 228 9.20 -22.29 15.80
CA LEU A 228 9.29 -21.53 17.06
C LEU A 228 8.01 -21.63 17.89
N TYR A 229 6.84 -21.62 17.24
CA TYR A 229 5.56 -21.73 17.92
C TYR A 229 5.39 -23.10 18.58
N VAL A 230 5.65 -24.19 17.85
CA VAL A 230 5.55 -25.57 18.37
C VAL A 230 6.58 -25.86 19.45
N GLU A 231 7.82 -25.41 19.25
CA GLU A 231 8.91 -25.63 20.21
C GLU A 231 8.66 -24.88 21.52
N LYS A 232 8.21 -23.63 21.45
CA LYS A 232 8.13 -22.76 22.63
C LYS A 232 6.78 -22.80 23.34
N MET A 233 5.70 -23.23 22.69
CA MET A 233 4.38 -23.42 23.33
C MET A 233 4.38 -24.42 24.48
N LYS A 234 5.37 -25.32 24.57
CA LYS A 234 5.50 -26.27 25.69
C LYS A 234 5.85 -25.59 27.03
N ASN A 235 6.41 -24.38 27.00
CA ASN A 235 6.98 -23.71 28.17
C ASN A 235 6.23 -22.43 28.58
N VAL A 236 5.09 -22.13 27.93
CA VAL A 236 4.33 -20.90 28.19
C VAL A 236 3.18 -21.21 29.15
N PRO A 237 2.93 -20.37 30.19
CA PRO A 237 1.82 -20.56 31.12
C PRO A 237 0.46 -20.69 30.39
N GLU A 238 -0.38 -21.59 30.87
CA GLU A 238 -1.64 -21.96 30.23
C GLU A 238 -2.61 -20.77 30.06
N VAL A 239 -2.57 -19.81 30.99
CA VAL A 239 -3.36 -18.56 30.92
C VAL A 239 -2.96 -17.69 29.72
N VAL A 240 -1.66 -17.62 29.42
CA VAL A 240 -1.14 -16.90 28.25
C VAL A 240 -1.55 -17.64 26.97
N MET A 241 -1.51 -18.98 27.01
CA MET A 241 -1.91 -19.85 25.90
C MET A 241 -3.39 -19.75 25.57
N ASP A 242 -4.26 -19.72 26.58
CA ASP A 242 -5.70 -19.55 26.40
C ASP A 242 -6.05 -18.18 25.86
N TYR A 243 -5.32 -17.14 26.28
CA TYR A 243 -5.44 -15.82 25.67
C TYR A 243 -5.01 -15.83 24.19
N PHE A 244 -3.90 -16.50 23.84
CA PHE A 244 -3.49 -16.68 22.44
C PHE A 244 -4.53 -17.44 21.63
N LYS A 245 -5.04 -18.57 22.13
CA LYS A 245 -6.08 -19.35 21.43
C LYS A 245 -7.37 -18.57 21.23
N LYS A 246 -7.73 -17.67 22.16
CA LYS A 246 -8.95 -16.84 22.07
C LYS A 246 -8.83 -15.61 21.19
N ASN A 247 -7.68 -14.93 21.21
CA ASN A 247 -7.50 -13.61 20.59
C ASN A 247 -6.59 -13.64 19.37
N TRP A 248 -5.77 -14.67 19.27
CA TRP A 248 -4.94 -14.95 18.11
C TRP A 248 -5.64 -16.07 17.36
N GLU A 249 -6.71 -15.74 16.64
CA GLU A 249 -7.02 -16.56 15.49
C GLU A 249 -5.73 -16.58 14.67
N PRO A 250 -5.13 -17.76 14.42
CA PRO A 250 -4.03 -17.81 13.48
C PRO A 250 -4.56 -17.12 12.24
N ILE A 251 -3.77 -16.22 11.66
CA ILE A 251 -4.00 -15.67 10.34
C ILE A 251 -4.22 -16.89 9.43
N ARG A 252 -5.48 -17.33 9.35
CA ARG A 252 -5.91 -18.62 8.83
C ARG A 252 -6.53 -18.27 7.52
N ASN A 253 -5.74 -18.53 6.49
CA ASN A 253 -6.20 -18.83 5.15
C ASN A 253 -7.07 -17.76 4.50
N GLU A 254 -6.45 -16.61 4.19
CA GLU A 254 -6.66 -15.96 2.88
C GLU A 254 -5.28 -15.66 2.26
#